data_AF-A0A177FW86-F1
#
_entry.id   AF-A0A177FW86-F1
#
_cell.length_a   1.000
_cell.length_b   1.000
_cell.length_c   1.000
_cell.angle_alpha   90.00
_cell.angle_beta   90.00
_cell.angle_gamma   90.00
#
_symmetry.space_group_name_H-M   'P 1'
#
loop_
_entity.id
_entity.type
_entity.pdbx_description
1 polymer ?
#
loop_
_entity_poly.entity_id
_entity_poly.type
_entity_poly.pdbx_seq_one_letter_code
_entity_poly.pdbx_strand_id
1 'polypeptide(L)'
;MSYSARGTGRDYTQDDGTIAPTAAGGSVAFAPEIAIPALREMKHRYGNHIYSRYGFVDAFNPSFHTADKSFWSDTAYLGIDQGPILLMIENWRSGLVWNTMKHNPAIRQGLLKAGFRGGWLGNEAEVSAPASQHATVQPPVQNGQQQSG
;
A
#
# COMPACT_ATOMS: atom_id res chain seq x y z
N MET A 1 1.95 4.78 -30.74
CA MET A 1 2.12 4.56 -29.28
C MET A 1 1.70 3.13 -28.99
N SER A 2 2.59 2.33 -28.39
CA SER A 2 2.25 0.99 -27.90
C SER A 2 2.63 0.89 -26.43
N TYR A 3 1.77 0.24 -25.65
CA TYR A 3 2.03 -0.14 -24.26
C TYR A 3 3.05 -1.29 -24.22
N SER A 4 3.84 -1.37 -23.14
CA SER A 4 4.73 -2.50 -22.88
C SER A 4 4.82 -2.77 -21.38
N ALA A 5 4.59 -4.02 -20.98
CA ALA A 5 4.85 -4.51 -19.63
C ALA A 5 6.34 -4.86 -19.51
N ARG A 6 7.04 -4.15 -18.61
CA ARG A 6 8.48 -4.33 -18.37
C ARG A 6 8.73 -5.03 -17.04
N GLY A 7 9.83 -5.76 -16.97
CA GLY A 7 10.26 -6.45 -15.76
C GLY A 7 10.80 -7.85 -16.02
N THR A 8 11.18 -8.51 -14.93
CA THR A 8 11.72 -9.88 -14.92
C THR A 8 10.58 -10.86 -14.62
N GLY A 9 9.95 -11.38 -15.68
CA GLY A 9 8.95 -12.44 -15.58
C GLY A 9 9.58 -13.83 -15.61
N ARG A 10 8.80 -14.84 -15.24
CA ARG A 10 9.20 -16.26 -15.33
C ARG A 10 9.47 -16.69 -16.77
N ASP A 11 8.60 -16.28 -17.69
CA ASP A 11 8.59 -16.78 -19.07
C ASP A 11 9.22 -15.80 -20.06
N TYR A 12 9.39 -14.53 -19.68
CA TYR A 12 10.08 -13.52 -20.47
C TYR A 12 10.65 -12.41 -19.60
N THR A 13 11.70 -11.77 -20.09
CA THR A 13 12.25 -10.53 -19.54
C THR A 13 12.18 -9.47 -20.62
N GLN A 14 11.54 -8.34 -20.31
CA GLN A 14 11.46 -7.18 -21.19
C GLN A 14 12.12 -6.00 -20.48
N ASP A 15 13.30 -5.63 -20.98
CA ASP A 15 14.08 -4.49 -20.51
C ASP A 15 14.69 -3.79 -21.74
N ASP A 16 14.29 -2.54 -21.94
CA ASP A 16 14.81 -1.65 -22.99
C ASP A 16 15.45 -0.38 -22.39
N GLY A 17 15.77 -0.40 -21.09
CA GLY A 17 16.31 0.73 -20.34
C GLY A 17 15.25 1.73 -19.85
N THR A 18 13.96 1.50 -20.12
CA THR A 18 12.88 2.35 -19.62
C THR A 18 12.58 2.04 -18.15
N ILE A 19 12.66 3.07 -17.32
CA ILE A 19 12.44 3.04 -15.89
C ILE A 19 11.09 3.69 -15.60
N ALA A 20 10.22 2.97 -14.88
CA ALA A 20 8.98 3.51 -14.33
C ALA A 20 9.18 3.78 -12.83
N PRO A 21 9.15 5.05 -12.37
CA PRO A 21 9.31 5.39 -10.95
C PRO A 21 8.32 4.67 -10.03
N THR A 22 7.13 4.30 -10.53
CA THR A 22 6.14 3.51 -9.78
C THR A 22 6.68 2.16 -9.30
N ALA A 23 7.63 1.53 -10.02
CA ALA A 23 8.20 0.26 -9.58
C ALA A 23 8.93 0.40 -8.25
N ALA A 24 9.74 1.46 -8.10
CA ALA A 24 10.40 1.77 -6.84
C ALA A 24 9.40 2.31 -5.80
N GLY A 25 8.53 3.26 -6.18
CA GLY A 25 7.57 3.89 -5.26
C GLY A 25 6.53 2.92 -4.69
N GLY A 26 6.00 2.02 -5.51
CA GLY A 26 5.13 0.93 -5.09
C GLY A 26 5.84 -0.10 -4.20
N SER A 27 7.17 -0.14 -4.19
CA SER A 27 7.96 -1.06 -3.38
C SER A 27 8.39 -0.47 -2.03
N VAL A 28 8.09 0.79 -1.74
CA VAL A 28 8.54 1.47 -0.50
C VAL A 28 8.08 0.76 0.77
N ALA A 29 6.88 0.18 0.80
CA ALA A 29 6.41 -0.55 1.98
C ALA A 29 7.11 -1.89 2.21
N PHE A 30 7.84 -2.40 1.22
CA PHE A 30 8.54 -3.68 1.29
C PHE A 30 10.05 -3.51 1.48
N ALA A 31 10.66 -2.58 0.74
CA ALA A 31 12.11 -2.39 0.72
C ALA A 31 12.48 -0.88 0.78
N PRO A 32 12.06 -0.16 1.83
CA PRO A 32 12.26 1.29 1.94
C PRO A 32 13.73 1.71 1.85
N GLU A 33 14.64 0.88 2.34
CA GLU A 33 16.09 1.10 2.36
C GLU A 33 16.73 1.17 0.98
N ILE A 34 16.10 0.61 -0.06
CA ILE A 34 16.56 0.72 -1.45
C ILE A 34 15.60 1.54 -2.32
N ALA A 35 14.29 1.45 -2.09
CA ALA A 35 13.28 2.15 -2.87
C ALA A 35 13.34 3.67 -2.66
N ILE A 36 13.47 4.13 -1.41
CA ILE A 36 13.51 5.58 -1.11
C ILE A 36 14.79 6.22 -1.68
N PRO A 37 16.01 5.65 -1.50
CA PRO A 37 17.20 6.18 -2.17
C PRO A 37 17.08 6.19 -3.70
N ALA A 38 16.50 5.15 -4.31
CA ALA A 38 16.30 5.12 -5.76
C ALA A 38 15.42 6.29 -6.24
N LEU A 39 14.27 6.54 -5.60
CA LEU A 39 13.40 7.67 -5.94
C LEU A 39 14.09 9.02 -5.74
N ARG A 40 14.83 9.18 -4.63
CA ARG A 40 15.61 10.40 -4.37
C ARG A 40 16.63 10.64 -5.47
N GLU A 41 17.32 9.60 -5.91
CA GLU A 41 18.34 9.72 -6.95
C GLU A 41 17.75 9.98 -8.33
N MET A 42 16.60 9.36 -8.66
CA MET A 42 15.85 9.71 -9.88
C MET A 42 15.51 11.21 -9.89
N LYS A 43 14.90 11.71 -8.81
CA LYS A 43 14.56 13.14 -8.71
C LYS A 43 15.80 14.03 -8.76
N HIS A 44 16.87 13.65 -8.08
CA HIS A 44 18.11 14.42 -8.04
C HIS A 44 18.77 14.53 -9.42
N ARG A 45 18.89 13.42 -10.15
CA ARG A 45 19.57 13.38 -11.46
C ARG A 45 18.78 14.03 -12.59
N TYR A 46 17.48 13.79 -12.63
CA TYR A 46 16.65 14.16 -13.80
C TYR A 46 15.70 15.33 -13.52
N GLY A 47 15.56 15.75 -12.25
CA GLY A 47 14.88 16.97 -11.85
C GLY A 47 13.48 17.13 -12.45
N ASN A 48 13.20 18.33 -12.96
CA ASN A 48 11.89 18.71 -13.48
C ASN A 48 11.47 17.95 -14.75
N HIS A 49 12.38 17.24 -15.41
CA HIS A 49 12.06 16.44 -16.59
C HIS A 49 11.24 15.20 -16.24
N ILE A 50 11.41 14.68 -15.03
CA ILE A 50 10.67 13.49 -14.57
C ILE A 50 9.90 13.73 -13.28
N TYR A 51 10.09 14.85 -12.59
CA TYR A 51 9.40 15.17 -11.33
C TYR A 51 8.83 16.59 -11.35
N SER A 52 7.51 16.74 -11.38
CA SER A 52 6.85 18.05 -11.45
C SER A 52 5.53 18.04 -10.66
N ARG A 53 4.52 18.79 -11.12
CA ARG A 53 3.27 19.10 -10.40
C ARG A 53 2.60 17.91 -9.71
N TYR A 54 2.59 16.74 -10.35
CA TYR A 54 1.92 15.55 -9.84
C TYR A 54 2.88 14.48 -9.30
N GLY A 55 4.16 14.82 -9.12
CA GLY A 55 5.19 13.85 -8.74
C GLY A 55 5.94 13.35 -9.97
N PHE A 56 6.22 12.05 -10.02
CA PHE A 56 6.98 11.46 -11.10
C PHE A 56 6.13 11.29 -12.37
N VAL A 57 6.71 11.53 -13.55
CA VAL A 57 6.10 11.08 -14.83
C VAL A 57 6.01 9.55 -14.88
N ASP A 58 5.21 9.04 -15.82
CA ASP A 58 4.97 7.59 -15.98
C ASP A 58 6.27 6.78 -16.10
N ALA A 59 7.13 7.20 -17.03
CA ALA A 59 8.41 6.55 -17.27
C ALA A 59 9.43 7.49 -17.90
N PHE A 60 10.69 7.06 -17.88
CA PHE A 60 11.79 7.70 -18.60
C PHE A 60 12.83 6.65 -19.01
N ASN A 61 13.60 6.92 -20.05
CA ASN A 61 14.65 6.02 -20.54
C ASN A 61 15.97 6.79 -20.69
N PRO A 62 16.90 6.65 -19.72
CA PRO A 62 18.21 7.29 -19.76
C PRO A 62 19.09 6.88 -20.93
N SER A 63 18.87 5.69 -21.50
CA SER A 63 19.65 5.15 -22.61
C SER A 63 19.14 5.56 -23.98
N PHE A 64 17.97 6.19 -24.04
CA PHE A 64 17.38 6.63 -25.29
C PHE A 64 17.91 8.00 -25.70
N HIS A 65 18.90 8.01 -26.59
CA HIS A 65 19.53 9.22 -27.11
C HIS A 65 19.07 9.55 -28.53
N THR A 66 18.79 10.82 -28.79
CA THR A 66 18.59 11.36 -30.14
C THR A 66 19.56 12.52 -30.38
N ALA A 67 19.60 13.07 -31.60
CA ALA A 67 20.46 14.22 -31.90
C ALA A 67 20.16 15.45 -31.02
N ASP A 68 18.92 15.58 -30.55
CA ASP A 68 18.40 16.69 -29.76
C ASP A 68 18.17 16.36 -28.28
N LYS A 69 18.24 15.09 -27.85
CA LYS A 69 17.93 14.68 -26.48
C LYS A 69 18.92 13.66 -25.93
N SER A 70 19.37 13.91 -24.70
CA SER A 70 20.24 13.00 -23.96
C SER A 70 19.49 11.89 -23.22
N PHE A 71 18.16 11.91 -23.17
CA PHE A 71 17.32 10.81 -22.68
C PHE A 71 15.86 11.04 -23.13
N TRP A 72 15.01 10.03 -23.01
CA TRP A 72 13.56 10.17 -23.17
C TRP A 72 12.85 10.26 -21.81
N SER A 73 11.84 11.11 -21.69
CA SER A 73 10.91 11.12 -20.56
C SER A 73 9.48 11.24 -21.06
N ASP A 74 8.55 10.60 -20.38
CA ASP A 74 7.14 10.76 -20.66
C ASP A 74 6.67 12.19 -20.31
N THR A 75 5.56 12.61 -20.92
CA THR A 75 4.84 13.85 -20.60
C THR A 75 3.57 13.58 -19.79
N ALA A 76 3.16 12.31 -19.66
CA ALA A 76 1.96 11.90 -18.97
C ALA A 76 2.18 11.49 -17.51
N TYR A 77 1.07 11.49 -16.77
CA TYR A 77 0.94 10.92 -15.43
C TYR A 77 -0.22 9.93 -15.47
N LEU A 78 0.04 8.64 -15.25
CA LEU A 78 -1.02 7.65 -15.18
C LEU A 78 -1.47 7.45 -13.73
N GLY A 79 -2.77 7.51 -13.48
CA GLY A 79 -3.32 7.33 -12.13
C GLY A 79 -2.99 5.97 -11.51
N ILE A 80 -2.88 4.94 -12.36
CA ILE A 80 -2.45 3.60 -11.96
C ILE A 80 -0.99 3.55 -11.48
N ASP A 81 -0.18 4.54 -11.83
CA ASP A 81 1.24 4.63 -11.46
C ASP A 81 1.43 5.63 -10.31
N GLN A 82 0.70 6.74 -10.31
CA GLN A 82 0.76 7.71 -9.21
C GLN A 82 0.15 7.15 -7.91
N GLY A 83 -0.96 6.43 -8.02
CA GLY A 83 -1.69 5.88 -6.87
C GLY A 83 -0.82 4.98 -6.00
N PRO A 84 -0.21 3.91 -6.55
CA PRO A 84 0.64 2.99 -5.79
C PRO A 84 1.80 3.67 -5.08
N ILE A 85 2.45 4.68 -5.69
CA ILE A 85 3.53 5.44 -5.02
C ILE A 85 3.02 6.04 -3.71
N LEU A 86 1.90 6.75 -3.75
CA LEU A 86 1.32 7.40 -2.57
C LEU A 86 0.84 6.36 -1.53
N LEU A 87 0.09 5.36 -1.97
CA LEU A 87 -0.49 4.35 -1.08
C LEU A 87 0.60 3.54 -0.37
N MET A 88 1.69 3.21 -1.06
CA MET A 88 2.77 2.40 -0.50
C MET A 88 3.70 3.20 0.39
N ILE A 89 3.92 4.49 0.11
CA ILE A 89 4.56 5.39 1.07
C ILE A 89 3.72 5.50 2.35
N GLU A 90 2.40 5.67 2.24
CA GLU A 90 1.56 5.79 3.43
C GLU A 90 1.47 4.47 4.23
N ASN A 91 1.43 3.32 3.54
CA ASN A 91 1.54 2.03 4.19
C ASN A 91 2.87 1.85 4.93
N TRP A 92 3.98 2.32 4.37
CA TRP A 92 5.26 2.32 5.06
C TRP A 92 5.27 3.22 6.30
N ARG A 93 4.68 4.43 6.22
CA ARG A 93 4.72 5.42 7.30
C ARG A 93 3.83 5.06 8.49
N SER A 94 2.60 4.59 8.23
CA SER A 94 1.58 4.41 9.26
C SER A 94 0.79 3.10 9.11
N GLY A 95 0.90 2.44 7.96
CA GLY A 95 0.07 1.29 7.62
C GLY A 95 -1.40 1.65 7.36
N LEU A 96 -1.77 2.92 7.17
CA LEU A 96 -3.17 3.37 7.10
C LEU A 96 -4.03 2.57 6.12
N VAL A 97 -3.58 2.40 4.87
CA VAL A 97 -4.37 1.73 3.82
C VAL A 97 -4.56 0.26 4.17
N TRP A 98 -3.48 -0.45 4.54
CA TRP A 98 -3.57 -1.84 4.98
C TRP A 98 -4.41 -1.99 6.23
N ASN A 99 -4.23 -1.16 7.26
CA ASN A 99 -5.04 -1.17 8.46
C ASN A 99 -6.52 -0.97 8.13
N THR A 100 -6.84 -0.04 7.22
CA THR A 100 -8.22 0.17 6.77
C THR A 100 -8.78 -1.08 6.08
N MET A 101 -8.04 -1.68 5.15
CA MET A 101 -8.45 -2.90 4.45
C MET A 101 -8.63 -4.10 5.40
N LYS A 102 -7.75 -4.25 6.40
CA LYS A 102 -7.81 -5.34 7.38
C LYS A 102 -9.08 -5.36 8.22
N HIS A 103 -9.73 -4.20 8.41
CA HIS A 103 -10.99 -4.08 9.13
C HIS A 103 -12.23 -4.23 8.25
N ASN A 104 -12.09 -4.29 6.92
CA ASN A 104 -13.23 -4.44 6.02
C ASN A 104 -13.80 -5.88 6.10
N PRO A 105 -15.08 -6.06 6.51
CA PRO A 105 -15.66 -7.40 6.66
C PRO A 105 -15.69 -8.20 5.36
N ALA A 106 -15.94 -7.56 4.21
CA ALA A 106 -16.00 -8.23 2.91
C ALA A 106 -14.62 -8.75 2.48
N ILE A 107 -13.55 -7.96 2.70
CA ILE A 107 -12.16 -8.40 2.45
C ILE A 107 -11.81 -9.60 3.34
N ARG A 108 -12.09 -9.50 4.65
CA ARG A 108 -11.84 -10.58 5.61
C ARG A 108 -12.56 -11.87 5.22
N GLN A 109 -13.86 -11.78 4.96
CA GLN A 109 -14.67 -12.93 4.54
C GLN A 109 -14.18 -13.52 3.21
N GLY A 110 -13.81 -12.68 2.25
CA GLY A 110 -13.23 -13.13 0.98
C GLY A 110 -11.95 -13.93 1.16
N LEU A 111 -11.02 -13.42 1.96
CA LEU A 111 -9.76 -14.10 2.27
C LEU A 111 -9.98 -15.43 3.01
N LEU A 112 -10.90 -15.46 3.98
CA LEU A 112 -11.25 -16.70 4.69
C LEU A 112 -11.85 -17.74 3.74
N LYS A 113 -12.77 -17.33 2.85
CA LYS A 113 -13.35 -18.21 1.82
C LYS A 113 -12.31 -18.72 0.82
N ALA A 114 -11.26 -17.94 0.56
CA ALA A 114 -10.13 -18.33 -0.28
C ALA A 114 -9.08 -19.21 0.44
N GLY A 115 -9.30 -19.57 1.71
CA GLY A 115 -8.42 -20.47 2.46
C GLY A 115 -7.26 -19.79 3.20
N PHE A 116 -7.14 -18.46 3.17
CA PHE A 116 -6.12 -17.73 3.93
C PHE A 116 -6.42 -17.78 5.43
N ARG A 117 -5.39 -17.99 6.26
CA ARG A 117 -5.49 -18.06 7.73
C ARG A 117 -4.27 -17.40 8.39
N GLY A 118 -4.38 -17.07 9.67
CA GLY A 118 -3.27 -16.55 10.48
C GLY A 118 -2.98 -15.06 10.25
N GLY A 119 -1.89 -14.59 10.88
CA GLY A 119 -1.54 -13.17 10.88
C GLY A 119 -2.66 -12.30 11.44
N TRP A 120 -3.01 -11.23 10.73
CA TRP A 120 -4.07 -10.29 11.13
C TRP A 120 -5.51 -10.81 10.88
N LEU A 121 -5.66 -11.92 10.17
CA LEU A 121 -6.97 -12.56 10.01
C LEU A 121 -7.38 -13.33 11.27
N GLY A 122 -6.42 -13.68 12.14
CA GLY A 122 -6.62 -14.54 13.30
C GLY A 122 -6.77 -16.01 12.92
N ASN A 123 -6.95 -16.86 13.93
CA ASN A 123 -7.36 -18.24 13.75
C ASN A 123 -8.90 -18.32 13.92
N GLU A 124 -9.57 -19.24 13.22
CA GLU A 124 -11.05 -19.34 13.16
C GLU A 124 -11.73 -19.33 14.54
N ALA A 125 -11.05 -19.78 15.59
CA ALA A 125 -11.56 -19.85 16.97
C ALA A 125 -11.90 -18.48 17.60
N GLU A 126 -11.30 -17.37 17.16
CA GLU A 126 -11.60 -16.03 17.71
C GLU A 126 -12.75 -15.31 16.97
N VAL A 127 -13.06 -15.73 15.74
CA VAL A 127 -14.06 -15.04 14.89
C VAL A 127 -15.50 -15.46 15.23
N SER A 128 -15.67 -16.56 15.98
CA SER A 128 -16.99 -17.11 16.34
C SER A 128 -17.56 -16.63 17.67
N ALA A 129 -16.87 -15.78 18.44
CA ALA A 129 -17.43 -15.24 19.68
C ALA A 129 -18.35 -14.04 19.37
N PRO A 130 -19.68 -14.13 19.54
CA PRO A 130 -20.52 -12.95 19.49
C PRO A 130 -20.12 -12.01 20.63
N ALA A 131 -20.09 -10.70 20.37
CA ALA A 131 -19.94 -9.68 21.39
C ALA A 131 -21.18 -9.68 22.30
N SER A 132 -21.21 -10.54 23.31
CA SER A 132 -22.20 -10.49 24.37
C SER A 132 -21.82 -9.40 25.38
N GLN A 133 -22.29 -8.19 25.15
CA GLN A 133 -22.43 -7.19 26.21
C GLN A 133 -23.92 -6.92 26.46
N HIS A 134 -24.57 -7.84 27.16
CA HIS A 134 -25.67 -7.48 28.03
C HIS A 134 -25.13 -7.48 29.46
N ALA A 135 -24.70 -6.31 29.93
CA ALA A 135 -24.49 -6.08 31.34
C ALA A 135 -25.86 -6.14 32.02
N THR A 136 -26.13 -7.25 32.71
CA THR A 136 -27.29 -7.35 33.60
C THR A 136 -27.05 -6.39 34.77
N VAL A 137 -27.71 -5.24 34.74
CA VAL A 137 -27.74 -4.31 35.87
C VAL A 137 -28.46 -5.02 37.03
N GLN A 138 -27.72 -5.40 38.07
CA GLN A 138 -28.31 -5.83 39.33
C GLN A 138 -28.97 -4.62 40.01
N PRO A 139 -30.23 -4.70 40.46
CA PRO A 139 -30.86 -3.63 41.20
C PRO A 139 -30.22 -3.46 42.60
N PRO A 140 -30.28 -2.25 43.19
CA PRO A 140 -29.55 -1.93 44.39
C PRO A 140 -30.09 -2.68 45.62
N VAL A 141 -29.16 -3.17 46.45
CA VAL A 141 -29.44 -3.81 47.74
C VAL A 141 -30.09 -2.79 48.67
N GLN A 142 -31.36 -3.02 49.05
CA GLN A 142 -32.01 -2.27 50.12
C GLN A 142 -31.48 -2.79 51.47
N ASN A 143 -30.65 -1.98 52.15
CA ASN A 143 -30.29 -2.24 53.53
C ASN A 143 -31.45 -1.88 54.45
N GLY A 144 -32.28 -2.88 54.74
CA GLY A 144 -33.30 -2.81 55.78
C GLY A 144 -32.66 -2.80 57.17
N GLN A 145 -33.05 -1.81 57.97
CA GLN A 145 -32.80 -1.73 59.40
C GLN A 145 -33.37 -2.96 60.12
N GLN A 146 -32.58 -3.58 61.01
CA GLN A 146 -33.13 -4.32 62.14
C GLN A 146 -32.40 -3.93 63.43
N GLN A 147 -33.24 -3.67 64.43
CA GLN A 147 -32.97 -3.15 65.76
C GLN A 147 -32.31 -4.20 66.66
N SER A 148 -31.49 -3.75 67.61
CA SER A 148 -31.42 -4.31 68.97
C SER A 148 -30.73 -3.31 69.90
N GLY A 149 -31.40 -2.94 71.00
CA GLY A 149 -30.90 -2.04 72.05
C GLY A 149 -31.85 -0.91 72.39
#